data_AF-A0A2D0L204-F1
#
_entry.id   AF-A0A2D0L204-F1
#
_cell.length_a   1.000
_cell.length_b   1.000
_cell.length_c   1.000
_cell.angle_alpha   90.00
_cell.angle_beta   90.00
_cell.angle_gamma   90.00
#
_symmetry.space_group_name_H-M   'P 1'
#
loop_
_entity.id
_entity.type
_entity.pdbx_description
1 polymer ?
#
loop_
_entity_poly.entity_id
_entity_poly.type
_entity_poly.pdbx_seq_one_letter_code
_entity_poly.pdbx_strand_id
1 'polypeptide(L)'
;MVLEHNNGGILNPNNYMYYTLSEVYALKGQADRFMPAEYEVTINGHELEMPLRSSNAAVIDGNIFNCQFPLGKPFPEEINLYDKKSQGKITSKCFDKPELLQYFLTEYDEKFTPETKADENNDTVNTVFDYTVPTPQFKHADVQKEVMLPIVRSVMKDSIHAQ
;
A
#
# COMPACT_ATOMS: atom_id res chain seq x y z
N MET A 1 -11.15 7.57 -9.06
CA MET A 1 -11.26 8.96 -8.55
C MET A 1 -10.21 9.08 -7.46
N VAL A 2 -9.14 9.84 -7.69
CA VAL A 2 -8.09 10.06 -6.68
C VAL A 2 -8.40 11.39 -6.02
N LEU A 3 -8.71 11.36 -4.72
CA LEU A 3 -8.98 12.58 -3.94
C LEU A 3 -7.65 13.32 -3.71
N GLU A 4 -7.59 14.60 -4.08
CA GLU A 4 -6.46 15.45 -3.70
C GLU A 4 -6.47 15.59 -2.17
N HIS A 5 -5.37 15.21 -1.49
CA HIS A 5 -5.25 15.03 -0.03
C HIS A 5 -5.84 13.74 0.54
N ASN A 6 -5.86 12.64 -0.23
CA ASN A 6 -6.22 11.34 0.34
C ASN A 6 -5.13 10.86 1.32
N ASN A 7 -5.27 11.23 2.59
CA ASN A 7 -4.63 10.53 3.70
C ASN A 7 -5.36 9.20 4.02
N GLY A 8 -6.52 8.98 3.37
CA GLY A 8 -7.24 7.72 3.42
C GLY A 8 -6.48 6.68 2.61
N GLY A 9 -6.31 5.51 3.20
CA GLY A 9 -5.63 4.38 2.60
C GLY A 9 -6.23 3.86 1.29
N ILE A 10 -5.74 2.71 0.82
CA ILE A 10 -6.24 2.06 -0.40
C ILE A 10 -7.29 1.01 -0.03
N LEU A 11 -8.43 1.04 -0.71
CA LEU A 11 -9.41 -0.05 -0.70
C LEU A 11 -9.10 -0.99 -1.88
N ASN A 12 -8.80 -2.24 -1.57
CA ASN A 12 -8.32 -3.24 -2.51
C ASN A 12 -9.16 -4.52 -2.42
N PRO A 13 -10.45 -4.49 -2.81
CA PRO A 13 -11.37 -5.63 -2.64
C PRO A 13 -10.94 -6.89 -3.42
N ASN A 14 -10.06 -6.74 -4.41
CA ASN A 14 -9.59 -7.82 -5.27
C ASN A 14 -8.23 -8.37 -4.86
N ASN A 15 -7.64 -7.86 -3.77
CA ASN A 15 -6.32 -8.24 -3.27
C ASN A 15 -5.21 -8.14 -4.33
N TYR A 16 -5.25 -7.09 -5.15
CA TYR A 16 -4.15 -6.77 -6.08
C TYR A 16 -2.90 -6.32 -5.31
N MET A 17 -1.74 -6.48 -5.94
CA MET A 17 -0.49 -5.97 -5.38
C MET A 17 -0.40 -4.45 -5.53
N TYR A 18 -0.16 -3.79 -4.40
CA TYR A 18 0.18 -2.37 -4.32
C TYR A 18 1.53 -2.20 -3.68
N TYR A 19 2.22 -1.15 -4.09
CA TYR A 19 3.57 -0.84 -3.65
C TYR A 19 3.70 0.60 -3.21
N THR A 20 4.62 0.86 -2.27
CA THR A 20 5.09 2.22 -1.98
C THR A 20 6.60 2.27 -2.08
N LEU A 21 7.10 3.08 -3.01
CA LEU A 21 8.51 3.38 -3.14
C LEU A 21 8.82 4.70 -2.43
N SER A 22 9.88 4.72 -1.63
CA SER A 22 10.38 5.95 -0.99
C SER A 22 11.69 6.39 -1.62
N GLU A 23 11.76 7.65 -2.04
CA GLU A 23 12.95 8.24 -2.65
C GLU A 23 13.41 9.49 -1.92
N VAL A 24 14.72 9.75 -2.00
CA VAL A 24 15.36 10.90 -1.37
C VAL A 24 15.39 12.07 -2.34
N TYR A 25 14.72 13.16 -1.97
CA TYR A 25 14.91 14.45 -2.60
C TYR A 25 15.85 15.27 -1.73
N ALA A 26 17.05 15.58 -2.21
CA ALA A 26 18.01 16.33 -1.43
C ALA A 26 18.74 17.38 -2.27
N LEU A 27 19.21 18.43 -1.60
CA LEU A 27 20.16 19.35 -2.21
C LEU A 27 21.44 18.60 -2.59
N LYS A 28 22.13 19.09 -3.63
CA LYS A 28 23.37 18.47 -4.13
C LYS A 28 24.36 18.21 -2.98
N GLY A 29 24.77 16.96 -2.83
CA GLY A 29 25.69 16.51 -1.77
C GLY A 29 25.07 16.31 -0.38
N GLN A 30 23.74 16.32 -0.26
CA GLN A 30 23.02 16.09 1.00
C GLN A 30 22.22 14.77 1.01
N ALA A 31 22.20 14.02 -0.09
CA ALA A 31 21.42 12.79 -0.23
C ALA A 31 21.81 11.72 0.82
N ASP A 32 23.10 11.55 1.07
CA ASP A 32 23.65 10.55 2.02
C ASP A 32 23.19 10.73 3.47
N ARG A 33 22.55 11.87 3.81
CA ARG A 33 21.97 12.13 5.13
C ARG A 33 20.62 11.45 5.33
N PHE A 34 20.01 10.98 4.25
CA PHE A 34 18.70 10.35 4.25
C PHE A 34 18.87 8.87 3.91
N MET A 35 18.56 8.01 4.86
CA MET A 35 18.62 6.57 4.71
C MET A 35 17.19 6.03 4.84
N PRO A 36 16.43 5.92 3.74
CA PRO A 36 15.14 5.26 3.80
C PRO A 36 15.33 3.79 4.19
N ALA A 37 14.39 3.24 4.95
CA ALA A 37 14.45 1.84 5.34
C ALA A 37 14.30 0.95 4.10
N GLU A 38 15.21 -0.02 3.94
CA GLU A 38 15.17 -1.00 2.86
C GLU A 38 14.40 -2.25 3.31
N TYR A 39 13.78 -2.92 2.34
CA TYR A 39 13.02 -4.15 2.54
C TYR A 39 13.38 -5.12 1.42
N GLU A 40 13.45 -6.39 1.77
CA GLU A 40 13.45 -7.47 0.78
C GLU A 40 12.07 -7.54 0.13
N VAL A 41 12.06 -7.52 -1.20
CA VAL A 41 10.84 -7.59 -2.01
C VAL A 41 11.13 -8.37 -3.28
N THR A 42 10.19 -9.23 -3.66
CA THR A 42 10.23 -9.97 -4.92
C THR A 42 9.17 -9.39 -5.83
N ILE A 43 9.54 -9.11 -7.07
CA ILE A 43 8.61 -8.65 -8.12
C ILE A 43 8.83 -9.51 -9.35
N ASN A 44 7.78 -10.18 -9.81
CA ASN A 44 7.88 -11.10 -10.95
C ASN A 44 9.03 -12.13 -10.82
N GLY A 45 9.30 -12.63 -9.60
CA GLY A 45 10.42 -13.54 -9.32
C GLY A 45 11.81 -12.89 -9.18
N HIS A 46 11.93 -11.57 -9.39
CA HIS A 46 13.18 -10.82 -9.18
C HIS A 46 13.29 -10.36 -7.74
N GLU A 47 14.37 -10.71 -7.05
CA GLU A 47 14.65 -10.29 -5.68
C GLU A 47 15.34 -8.93 -5.65
N LEU A 48 14.82 -8.03 -4.81
CA LEU A 48 15.27 -6.66 -4.66
C LEU A 48 15.41 -6.33 -3.16
N GLU A 49 16.40 -5.51 -2.83
CA GLU A 49 16.55 -4.90 -1.51
C GLU A 49 16.59 -3.39 -1.70
N MET A 50 15.49 -2.71 -1.37
CA MET A 50 15.32 -1.29 -1.66
C MET A 50 14.20 -0.69 -0.79
N PRO A 51 13.98 0.64 -0.76
CA PRO A 51 12.95 1.25 0.08
C PRO A 51 11.54 1.13 -0.51
N LEU A 52 11.14 -0.12 -0.77
CA LEU A 52 9.91 -0.51 -1.42
C LEU A 52 9.08 -1.42 -0.50
N ARG A 53 7.89 -0.96 -0.16
CA ARG A 53 6.88 -1.74 0.57
C ARG A 53 5.90 -2.36 -0.40
N SER A 54 5.38 -3.53 -0.07
CA SER A 54 4.40 -4.26 -0.86
C SER A 54 3.26 -4.81 0.01
N SER A 55 2.04 -4.76 -0.50
CA SER A 55 0.87 -5.33 0.16
C SER A 55 -0.24 -5.69 -0.82
N ASN A 56 -0.98 -6.73 -0.47
CA ASN A 56 -2.22 -7.14 -1.14
C ASN A 56 -3.44 -7.12 -0.19
N ALA A 57 -3.32 -6.45 0.97
CA ALA A 57 -4.40 -6.39 1.93
C ALA A 57 -5.65 -5.72 1.34
N ALA A 58 -6.83 -6.15 1.77
CA ALA A 58 -8.11 -5.59 1.32
C ALA A 58 -8.29 -4.12 1.72
N VAL A 59 -7.66 -3.70 2.82
CA VAL A 59 -7.58 -2.32 3.28
C VAL A 59 -6.12 -2.03 3.60
N ILE A 60 -5.51 -1.07 2.94
CA ILE A 60 -4.11 -0.68 3.15
C ILE A 60 -4.13 0.66 3.86
N ASP A 61 -3.64 0.74 5.11
CA ASP A 61 -3.62 1.97 5.89
C ASP A 61 -2.65 2.98 5.28
N GLY A 62 -3.17 4.17 4.96
CA GLY A 62 -2.41 5.29 4.41
C GLY A 62 -1.36 5.84 5.37
N ASN A 63 -1.44 5.59 6.68
CA ASN A 63 -0.41 6.00 7.64
C ASN A 63 0.83 5.10 7.61
N ILE A 64 0.64 3.81 7.30
CA ILE A 64 1.75 2.84 7.22
C ILE A 64 2.35 2.87 5.82
N PHE A 65 1.51 2.86 4.78
CA PHE A 65 1.98 3.01 3.40
C PHE A 65 2.49 4.43 3.12
N ASN A 66 1.93 5.46 3.77
CA ASN A 66 2.40 6.85 3.73
C ASN A 66 2.66 7.42 2.33
N CYS A 67 1.69 7.24 1.43
CA CYS A 67 1.78 7.72 0.06
C CYS A 67 1.55 9.22 -0.03
N GLN A 68 2.63 9.98 -0.19
CA GLN A 68 2.56 11.43 -0.43
C GLN A 68 2.16 11.74 -1.87
N PHE A 69 2.54 10.86 -2.81
CA PHE A 69 2.05 10.89 -4.18
C PHE A 69 1.13 9.68 -4.44
N PRO A 70 -0.13 9.91 -4.81
CA PRO A 70 -1.08 8.83 -5.00
C PRO A 70 -0.89 8.12 -6.35
N LEU A 71 -1.57 6.99 -6.51
CA LEU A 71 -1.65 6.20 -7.74
C LEU A 71 -2.01 7.07 -8.96
N GLY A 72 -1.33 6.83 -10.08
CA GLY A 72 -1.58 7.51 -11.35
C GLY A 72 -1.13 8.97 -11.41
N LYS A 73 -0.45 9.47 -10.38
CA LYS A 73 0.26 10.76 -10.41
C LYS A 73 1.76 10.50 -10.55
N PRO A 74 2.49 11.23 -11.40
CA PRO A 74 3.93 11.03 -11.50
C PRO A 74 4.64 11.37 -10.19
N PHE A 75 5.76 10.70 -9.92
CA PHE A 75 6.72 11.18 -8.93
C PHE A 75 7.33 12.47 -9.49
N PRO A 76 7.20 13.63 -8.83
CA PRO A 76 7.74 14.87 -9.40
C PRO A 76 9.26 14.83 -9.51
N GLU A 77 9.82 15.45 -10.55
CA GLU A 77 11.28 15.61 -10.70
C GLU A 77 11.86 16.51 -9.60
N GLU A 78 11.10 17.53 -9.18
CA GLU A 78 11.50 18.49 -8.17
C GLU A 78 10.41 18.71 -7.13
N ILE A 79 10.83 18.97 -5.89
CA ILE A 79 9.93 19.31 -4.79
C ILE A 79 10.29 20.66 -4.20
N ASN A 80 9.28 21.38 -3.72
CA ASN A 80 9.50 22.56 -2.92
C ASN A 80 9.80 22.17 -1.47
N LEU A 81 10.94 22.64 -0.95
CA LEU A 81 11.26 22.59 0.48
C LEU A 81 10.69 23.84 1.14
N TYR A 82 9.63 23.68 1.94
CA TYR A 82 8.97 24.82 2.62
C TYR A 82 9.85 25.46 3.70
N ASP A 83 10.76 24.68 4.30
CA ASP A 83 11.74 25.18 5.27
C ASP A 83 13.10 25.42 4.60
N LYS A 84 13.59 26.67 4.68
CA LYS A 84 14.90 27.07 4.15
C LYS A 84 16.07 26.37 4.85
N LYS A 85 15.85 25.77 6.02
CA LYS A 85 16.85 24.94 6.72
C LYS A 85 16.81 23.48 6.27
N SER A 86 15.75 23.05 5.58
CA SER A 86 15.66 21.70 5.08
C SER A 86 16.65 21.50 3.95
N GLN A 87 17.39 20.40 4.02
CA GLN A 87 18.40 20.01 3.04
C GLN A 87 17.90 18.89 2.12
N GLY A 88 16.68 18.43 2.34
CA GLY A 88 16.04 17.34 1.64
C GLY A 88 14.90 16.73 2.45
N LYS A 89 14.21 15.77 1.85
CA LYS A 89 13.21 14.94 2.51
C LYS A 89 13.08 13.60 1.77
N ILE A 90 12.74 12.56 2.51
CA ILE A 90 12.25 11.32 1.92
C ILE A 90 10.81 11.56 1.50
N THR A 91 10.49 11.23 0.25
CA THR A 91 9.12 11.30 -0.25
C THR A 91 8.69 9.93 -0.76
N SER A 92 7.42 9.59 -0.64
CA SER A 92 6.92 8.26 -1.01
C SER A 92 5.79 8.33 -2.01
N LYS A 93 5.80 7.43 -2.98
CA LYS A 93 4.78 7.29 -4.02
C LYS A 93 4.15 5.90 -4.00
N CYS A 94 2.83 5.87 -4.13
CA CYS A 94 2.05 4.66 -4.32
C CYS A 94 2.09 4.21 -5.79
N PHE A 95 2.10 2.89 -6.00
CA PHE A 95 2.02 2.26 -7.32
C PHE A 95 1.08 1.05 -7.29
N ASP A 96 0.34 0.84 -8.36
CA ASP A 96 -0.12 -0.51 -8.71
C ASP A 96 1.01 -1.25 -9.46
N LYS A 97 0.89 -2.57 -9.60
CA LYS A 97 1.95 -3.38 -10.23
C LYS A 97 2.31 -2.89 -11.65
N PRO A 98 1.36 -2.66 -12.58
CA PRO A 98 1.69 -2.12 -13.91
C PRO A 98 2.41 -0.76 -13.86
N GLU A 99 1.93 0.16 -13.03
CA GLU A 99 2.53 1.49 -12.86
C GLU A 99 3.97 1.39 -12.34
N LEU A 100 4.22 0.49 -11.39
CA LEU A 100 5.56 0.28 -10.83
C LEU A 100 6.53 -0.27 -11.88
N LEU A 101 6.13 -1.31 -12.62
CA LEU A 101 6.96 -1.91 -13.66
C LEU A 101 7.32 -0.89 -14.75
N GLN A 102 6.36 -0.02 -15.10
CA GLN A 102 6.59 1.05 -16.05
C GLN A 102 7.56 2.10 -15.52
N TYR A 103 7.48 2.43 -14.23
CA TYR A 103 8.37 3.38 -13.57
C TYR A 103 9.82 2.88 -13.50
N PHE A 104 10.03 1.62 -13.14
CA PHE A 104 11.38 1.03 -13.17
C PHE A 104 11.99 1.04 -14.55
N LEU A 105 11.19 0.76 -15.58
CA LEU A 105 11.66 0.79 -16.95
C LEU A 105 12.05 2.21 -17.40
N THR A 106 11.37 3.26 -16.93
CA THR A 106 11.65 4.64 -17.38
C THR A 106 12.72 5.33 -16.55
N GLU A 107 12.70 5.17 -15.23
CA GLU A 107 13.58 5.92 -14.32
C GLU A 107 14.87 5.18 -13.98
N TYR A 108 14.83 3.85 -13.94
CA TYR A 108 15.97 3.02 -13.56
C TYR A 108 16.57 2.23 -14.73
N ASP A 109 15.93 2.23 -15.90
CA ASP A 109 16.27 1.35 -17.04
C ASP A 109 16.28 -0.14 -16.66
N GLU A 110 15.45 -0.51 -15.66
CA GLU A 110 15.35 -1.87 -15.15
C GLU A 110 14.05 -2.53 -15.60
N LYS A 111 14.17 -3.77 -16.09
CA LYS A 111 13.05 -4.53 -16.63
C LYS A 111 12.81 -5.82 -15.86
N PHE A 112 11.80 -5.79 -14.99
CA PHE A 112 11.34 -6.97 -14.24
C PHE A 112 10.38 -7.84 -15.05
N THR A 113 10.80 -8.28 -16.24
CA THR A 113 10.04 -9.30 -16.98
C THR A 113 10.20 -10.65 -16.32
N PRO A 114 9.11 -11.40 -16.08
CA PRO A 114 9.20 -12.74 -15.51
C PRO A 114 10.00 -13.66 -16.44
N GLU A 115 10.91 -14.47 -15.88
CA GLU A 115 11.70 -15.44 -16.65
C GLU A 115 10.84 -16.62 -17.10
N THR A 116 9.91 -17.05 -16.24
CA THR A 116 8.95 -18.11 -16.52
C THR A 116 7.51 -17.63 -16.29
N LYS A 117 6.53 -18.39 -16.79
CA LYS A 117 5.11 -18.12 -16.50
C LYS A 117 4.76 -18.22 -15.02
N ALA A 118 5.52 -19.02 -14.25
CA ALA A 118 5.30 -19.13 -12.81
C ALA A 118 5.67 -17.82 -12.09
N ASP A 119 6.60 -17.06 -12.67
CA ASP A 119 7.13 -15.85 -12.06
C ASP A 119 6.23 -14.63 -12.27
N GLU A 120 5.31 -14.63 -13.24
CA GLU A 120 4.46 -13.48 -13.60
C GLU A 120 3.63 -12.91 -12.44
N ASN A 121 3.38 -13.70 -11.39
CA ASN A 121 2.70 -13.26 -10.17
C ASN A 121 3.45 -13.67 -8.90
N ASN A 122 4.75 -13.96 -9.02
CA ASN A 122 5.60 -14.25 -7.89
C ASN A 122 6.08 -12.92 -7.27
N ASP A 123 5.17 -12.27 -6.54
CA ASP A 123 5.44 -11.07 -5.77
C ASP A 123 5.34 -11.37 -4.27
N THR A 124 6.24 -10.80 -3.46
CA THR A 124 6.17 -10.94 -2.00
C THR A 124 5.40 -9.79 -1.36
N VAL A 125 4.74 -10.09 -0.24
CA VAL A 125 4.11 -9.10 0.65
C VAL A 125 5.03 -8.90 1.85
N ASN A 126 5.61 -7.71 1.96
CA ASN A 126 6.47 -7.34 3.10
C ASN A 126 5.76 -6.43 4.12
N THR A 127 4.56 -5.94 3.79
CA THR A 127 3.74 -5.13 4.69
C THR A 127 2.37 -5.77 4.88
N VAL A 128 2.15 -6.33 6.07
CA VAL A 128 0.89 -6.97 6.47
C VAL A 128 0.05 -5.99 7.28
N PHE A 129 -1.23 -5.88 6.92
CA PHE A 129 -2.21 -5.09 7.65
C PHE A 129 -3.18 -6.03 8.36
N ASP A 130 -3.16 -6.00 9.69
CA ASP A 130 -4.07 -6.78 10.52
C ASP A 130 -5.12 -5.87 11.16
N TYR A 131 -6.38 -6.02 10.71
CA TYR A 131 -7.54 -5.37 11.31
C TYR A 131 -8.45 -6.37 12.02
N THR A 132 -7.91 -7.51 12.44
CA THR A 132 -8.67 -8.45 13.26
C THR A 132 -9.15 -7.72 14.51
N VAL A 133 -10.46 -7.66 14.67
CA VAL A 133 -11.05 -7.11 15.88
C VAL A 133 -10.75 -8.11 17.00
N PRO A 134 -10.05 -7.71 18.07
CA PRO A 134 -9.78 -8.61 19.17
C PRO A 134 -11.11 -9.08 19.74
N THR A 135 -11.22 -10.39 19.99
CA THR A 135 -12.43 -10.92 20.63
C THR A 135 -12.54 -10.29 22.02
N PRO A 136 -13.61 -9.53 22.31
CA PRO A 136 -13.74 -8.88 23.61
C PRO A 136 -13.82 -9.94 24.70
N GLN A 137 -13.13 -9.71 25.82
CA GLN A 137 -13.21 -10.54 27.02
C GLN A 137 -14.03 -9.82 28.09
N PHE A 138 -15.31 -10.16 28.18
CA PHE A 138 -16.21 -9.61 29.17
C PHE A 138 -16.11 -10.37 30.49
N LYS A 139 -16.23 -9.64 31.60
CA LYS A 139 -16.21 -10.22 32.96
C LYS A 139 -17.41 -11.13 33.24
N HIS A 140 -18.53 -10.90 32.55
CA HIS A 140 -19.77 -11.62 32.74
C HIS A 140 -19.98 -12.60 31.57
N ALA A 141 -20.14 -13.89 31.90
CA ALA A 141 -20.16 -14.99 30.93
C ALA A 141 -21.43 -15.02 30.07
N ASP A 142 -22.52 -14.41 30.52
CA ASP A 142 -23.76 -14.18 29.77
C ASP A 142 -23.54 -13.16 28.64
N VAL A 143 -22.88 -12.03 28.94
CA VAL A 143 -22.54 -11.00 27.94
C VAL A 143 -21.54 -11.53 26.91
N GLN A 144 -20.58 -12.36 27.34
CA GLN A 144 -19.63 -13.01 26.43
C GLN A 144 -20.33 -13.90 25.38
N LYS A 145 -21.41 -14.60 25.75
CA LYS A 145 -22.15 -15.51 24.86
C LYS A 145 -22.97 -14.77 23.81
N GLU A 146 -23.53 -13.61 24.15
CA GLU A 146 -24.37 -12.82 23.24
C GLU A 146 -23.57 -12.23 22.07
N VAL A 147 -22.31 -11.84 22.32
CA VAL A 147 -21.41 -11.26 21.32
C VAL A 147 -20.78 -12.30 20.38
N MET A 148 -20.74 -13.58 20.78
CA MET A 148 -20.24 -14.68 19.94
C MET A 148 -21.25 -15.20 18.92
N LEU A 149 -22.50 -14.70 18.93
CA LEU A 149 -23.49 -15.03 17.92
C LEU A 149 -23.15 -14.30 16.62
N PRO A 150 -23.11 -14.98 15.45
CA PRO A 150 -22.78 -14.33 14.20
C PRO A 150 -23.84 -13.28 13.84
N ILE A 151 -23.39 -12.09 13.42
CA ILE A 151 -24.27 -11.09 12.79
C ILE A 151 -24.68 -11.64 11.44
N VAL A 152 -25.88 -12.20 11.35
CA VAL A 152 -26.42 -12.76 10.09
C VAL A 152 -27.07 -11.63 9.29
N ARG A 153 -26.68 -11.48 8.03
CA ARG A 153 -27.33 -10.56 7.08
C ARG A 153 -28.79 -10.97 6.87
N SER A 154 -29.72 -10.21 7.43
CA SER A 154 -31.14 -10.26 7.06
C SER A 154 -31.35 -9.48 5.76
N VAL A 155 -31.64 -10.16 4.66
CA VAL A 155 -32.17 -9.52 3.46
C VAL A 155 -33.69 -9.52 3.62
N MET A 156 -34.31 -8.36 3.78
CA MET A 156 -35.77 -8.23 3.71
C MET A 156 -36.23 -8.57 2.28
N LYS A 157 -36.62 -9.83 2.05
CA LYS A 157 -37.48 -10.21 0.93
C LYS A 157 -38.93 -10.15 1.40
N ASP A 158 -39.48 -8.95 1.48
CA ASP A 158 -40.93 -8.78 1.57
C ASP A 158 -41.32 -7.51 0.82
N SER A 159 -41.63 -7.67 -0.47
CA SER A 159 -42.58 -6.84 -1.24
C SER A 159 -42.68 -7.36 -2.68
N ILE A 160 -43.14 -8.60 -2.85
CA ILE A 160 -43.88 -8.98 -4.07
C ILE A 160 -45.10 -9.76 -3.58
N HIS A 161 -46.13 -9.03 -3.16
CA HIS A 161 -47.49 -9.56 -3.20
C HIS A 161 -48.03 -9.29 -4.59
N ALA A 162 -48.36 -10.38 -5.28
CA ALA A 162 -49.12 -10.37 -6.51
C ALA A 162 -50.51 -9.73 -6.25
N GLN A 163 -50.91 -8.85 -7.16
CA GLN A 163 -52.30 -8.65 -7.55
C GLN A 163 -52.34 -8.66 -9.08
#